data_AF-A0A160FHU8-F1
#
_entry.id   AF-A0A160FHU8-F1
#
_cell.length_a   1.000
_cell.length_b   1.000
_cell.length_c   1.000
_cell.angle_alpha   90.00
_cell.angle_beta   90.00
_cell.angle_gamma   90.00
#
_symmetry.space_group_name_H-M   'P 1'
#
loop_
_entity.id
_entity.type
_entity.pdbx_description
1 polymer ?
#
loop_
_entity_poly.entity_id
_entity_poly.type
_entity_poly.pdbx_seq_one_letter_code
_entity_poly.pdbx_strand_id
1 'polypeptide(L)' 'MCFGVYLPPQASRGKVPALLFLAGFSCSEETLAIKAGAQRYVAEHGIAIVTPDTSPRGEGVVDEPDAWDVRIGAGF' A
#
# COMPACT_ATOMS: atom_id res chain seq x y z
N MET A 1 0.14 -10.20 -5.62
CA MET A 1 -0.21 -8.99 -4.85
C MET A 1 0.81 -8.83 -3.75
N CYS A 2 1.35 -7.62 -3.60
CA CYS A 2 2.34 -7.28 -2.59
C CYS A 2 1.72 -6.37 -1.52
N PHE A 3 2.39 -6.26 -0.38
CA PHE A 3 1.97 -5.41 0.73
C PHE A 3 3.16 -4.67 1.29
N GLY A 4 3.05 -3.34 1.36
CA GLY A 4 3.96 -2.49 2.10
C GLY A 4 3.51 -2.42 3.56
N VAL A 5 4.47 -2.47 4.49
CA VAL A 5 4.20 -2.35 5.91
C VAL A 5 5.21 -1.40 6.54
N TYR A 6 4.71 -0.36 7.19
CA TYR A 6 5.49 0.47 8.09
C TYR A 6 5.15 0.12 9.54
N LEU A 7 6.18 -0.24 10.32
CA LEU A 7 6.06 -0.47 11.76
C LEU A 7 6.66 0.71 12.53
N PRO A 8 5.90 1.36 13.43
CA PRO A 8 6.42 2.43 14.26
C PRO A 8 7.31 1.84 15.39
N PRO A 9 8.22 2.62 15.98
CA PRO A 9 9.10 2.15 17.07
C PRO A 9 8.35 1.48 18.24
N GLN A 10 7.14 1.93 18.53
CA GLN A 10 6.25 1.43 19.58
C GLN A 10 5.84 -0.03 19.37
N ALA A 11 5.86 -0.52 18.13
CA ALA A 11 5.56 -1.92 17.80
C ALA A 11 6.59 -2.90 18.42
N SER A 12 7.79 -2.43 18.78
CA SER A 12 8.77 -3.24 19.52
C SER A 12 8.36 -3.57 20.95
N ARG A 13 7.41 -2.83 21.53
CA ARG A 13 6.97 -2.97 22.94
C ARG A 13 5.61 -3.63 23.09
N GLY A 14 4.88 -3.85 22.00
CA GLY A 14 3.55 -4.42 22.03
C GLY A 14 2.75 -4.15 20.76
N LYS A 15 1.47 -4.54 20.79
CA LYS A 15 0.55 -4.30 19.68
C LYS A 15 0.27 -2.80 19.52
N VAL A 16 0.20 -2.36 18.27
CA VAL A 16 -0.14 -1.00 17.88
C VAL A 16 -1.38 -1.02 16.97
N PRO A 17 -2.19 0.06 16.94
CA PRO A 17 -3.24 0.20 15.96
C PRO A 17 -2.66 0.18 14.54
N ALA A 18 -3.40 -0.41 13.60
CA ALA A 18 -3.03 -0.48 12.20
C ALA A 18 -4.00 0.34 11.35
N LEU A 19 -3.44 1.15 10.44
CA LEU A 19 -4.16 1.88 9.40
C LEU A 19 -3.96 1.17 8.07
N LEU A 20 -5.05 0.76 7.43
CA LEU A 20 -5.04 0.26 6.06
C LEU A 20 -5.19 1.45 5.11
N PHE A 21 -4.15 1.78 4.35
CA PHE A 21 -4.19 2.87 3.38
C PHE A 21 -4.35 2.29 1.96
N LEU A 22 -5.49 2.61 1.34
CA LEU A 22 -5.79 2.18 -0.02
C LEU A 22 -5.35 3.26 -1.00
N ALA A 23 -4.33 2.95 -1.80
CA ALA A 23 -3.82 3.87 -2.80
C ALA A 23 -4.77 3.97 -4.01
N GLY A 24 -4.65 5.09 -4.76
CA GLY A 24 -5.52 5.37 -5.89
C GLY A 24 -5.17 4.55 -7.14
N PHE A 25 -5.95 4.78 -8.20
CA PHE A 25 -5.67 4.20 -9.51
C PHE A 25 -4.23 4.47 -9.94
N SER A 26 -3.61 3.50 -10.59
CA SER A 26 -2.20 3.53 -11.01
C SER A 26 -1.11 3.47 -9.93
N CYS A 27 -1.48 3.24 -8.67
CA CYS A 27 -0.52 3.15 -7.58
C CYS A 27 -0.14 1.69 -7.26
N SER A 28 0.96 1.53 -6.54
CA SER A 28 1.43 0.27 -5.94
C SER A 28 1.52 0.40 -4.41
N GLU A 29 1.86 -0.70 -3.74
CA GLU A 29 2.14 -0.74 -2.31
C GLU A 29 3.24 0.24 -1.86
N GLU A 30 4.17 0.57 -2.75
CA GLU A 30 5.32 1.44 -2.50
C GLU A 30 4.96 2.93 -2.54
N THR A 31 3.84 3.29 -3.19
CA THR A 31 3.50 4.68 -3.52
C THR A 31 3.42 5.57 -2.28
N LEU A 32 2.79 5.07 -1.21
CA LEU A 32 2.70 5.81 0.06
C LEU A 32 4.08 6.04 0.66
N ALA A 33 4.92 5.00 0.69
CA ALA A 33 6.24 5.07 1.30
C ALA A 33 7.14 6.10 0.60
N ILE A 34 7.01 6.22 -0.72
CA ILE A 34 7.84 7.12 -1.52
C ILE A 34 7.29 8.56 -1.54
N LYS A 35 5.96 8.74 -1.66
CA LYS A 35 5.38 10.04 -2.02
C LYS A 35 4.58 10.73 -0.90
N ALA A 36 4.07 9.99 0.09
CA ALA A 36 3.12 10.56 1.05
C ALA A 36 3.78 11.24 2.26
N GLY A 37 5.04 10.89 2.58
CA GLY A 37 5.73 11.39 3.79
C GLY A 37 5.04 11.01 5.11
N ALA A 38 4.16 10.01 5.09
CA ALA A 38 3.31 9.66 6.21
C ALA A 38 4.07 9.01 7.37
N GLN A 39 5.23 8.38 7.10
CA GLN A 39 5.99 7.58 8.08
C GLN A 39 6.33 8.37 9.34
N ARG A 40 6.69 9.66 9.21
CA ARG A 40 6.99 10.53 10.35
C ARG A 40 5.80 10.64 11.29
N TYR A 41 4.63 10.96 10.76
CA TYR A 41 3.43 11.20 11.56
C TYR A 41 2.94 9.91 12.23
N VAL A 42 2.93 8.79 11.51
CA VAL A 42 2.51 7.53 12.12
C VAL A 42 3.51 6.99 13.14
N ALA A 43 4.80 7.32 13.02
CA ALA A 43 5.79 7.08 14.07
C ALA A 43 5.47 7.89 15.34
N GLU A 44 5.18 9.18 15.18
CA GLU A 44 4.82 10.08 16.29
C GLU A 44 3.57 9.59 17.03
N HIS A 45 2.58 9.04 16.30
CA HIS A 45 1.34 8.52 16.88
C HIS A 45 1.35 7.03 17.24
N GLY A 46 2.43 6.29 16.95
CA GLY A 46 2.50 4.86 17.23
C GLY A 46 1.49 4.04 16.43
N ILE A 47 1.28 4.37 15.16
CA ILE A 47 0.35 3.69 14.24
C ILE A 47 1.16 2.90 13.21
N ALA A 48 0.81 1.63 12.98
CA ALA A 48 1.32 0.88 11.83
C ALA A 48 0.53 1.25 10.57
N ILE A 49 1.19 1.33 9.41
CA ILE A 49 0.50 1.47 8.12
C ILE A 49 0.69 0.19 7.33
N VAL A 50 -0.40 -0.30 6.74
CA VAL A 50 -0.40 -1.36 5.74
C VAL A 50 -0.89 -0.76 4.41
N THR A 51 -0.10 -0.93 3.35
CA THR A 51 -0.41 -0.46 2.00
C THR A 51 -0.47 -1.67 1.06
N PRO A 52 -1.65 -2.21 0.75
CA PRO A 52 -1.77 -3.24 -0.26
C PRO A 52 -1.48 -2.67 -1.65
N ASP A 53 -1.04 -3.54 -2.56
CA ASP A 53 -1.09 -3.28 -3.99
C ASP A 53 -2.54 -3.04 -4.45
N THR A 54 -2.73 -2.30 -5.54
CA THR A 54 -4.07 -1.87 -5.99
C THR A 54 -4.75 -2.89 -6.90
N SER A 55 -3.99 -3.82 -7.47
CA SER A 55 -4.50 -4.93 -8.28
C SER A 55 -3.50 -6.09 -8.34
N PRO A 56 -3.92 -7.30 -8.75
CA PRO A 56 -2.99 -8.36 -9.11
C PRO A 56 -2.02 -7.93 -10.23
N ARG A 57 -0.76 -8.37 -10.13
CA ARG A 57 0.29 -8.11 -11.12
C ARG A 57 1.00 -9.41 -11.48
N GLY A 58 1.58 -9.46 -12.68
CA GLY A 58 2.45 -10.55 -13.14
C GLY A 58 1.87 -11.36 -14.31
N GLU A 59 2.67 -12.31 -14.80
CA GLU A 59 2.27 -13.24 -15.86
C GLU A 59 1.05 -14.07 -15.41
N GLY A 60 0.00 -14.12 -16.24
CA GLY A 60 -1.22 -14.87 -15.96
C GLY A 60 -2.36 -14.06 -15.31
N VAL A 61 -2.16 -12.77 -15.02
CA VAL A 61 -3.29 -11.87 -14.77
C VAL A 61 -3.97 -11.59 -16.12
N VAL A 62 -5.29 -11.76 -16.18
CA VAL A 62 -6.08 -11.48 -17.39
C VAL A 62 -6.20 -9.97 -17.55
N ASP A 63 -5.73 -9.44 -18.67
CA ASP A 63 -6.00 -8.05 -19.05
C ASP A 63 -7.32 -8.04 -19.80
N GLU A 64 -8.37 -7.47 -19.22
CA GLU A 64 -9.63 -7.26 -19.91
C GLU A 64 -9.64 -5.82 -20.47
N PRO A 65 -9.50 -5.64 -21.80
CA PRO A 65 -9.34 -4.31 -22.40
C PRO A 65 -10.53 -3.37 -22.14
N ASP A 66 -11.71 -3.94 -21.89
CA ASP A 66 -12.97 -3.23 -21.67
C ASP A 66 -13.35 -3.11 -20.18
N ALA A 67 -12.55 -3.70 -19.28
CA ALA A 67 -12.72 -3.58 -17.84
C ALA A 67 -12.10 -2.26 -17.35
N TRP A 68 -12.94 -1.27 -17.10
CA TRP A 68 -12.52 0.04 -16.58
C TRP A 68 -12.02 -0.04 -15.13
N ASP A 69 -12.36 -1.11 -14.41
CA ASP A 69 -12.07 -1.38 -13.00
C ASP A 69 -10.87 -2.31 -12.79
N VAL A 70 -10.44 -3.06 -13.82
CA VAL A 70 -9.31 -4.00 -13.73
C VAL A 70 -8.38 -3.83 -14.92
N ARG A 71 -7.36 -2.99 -14.77
CA ARG A 71 -6.30 -2.83 -15.78
C ARG A 71 -4.96 -3.25 -15.23
N ILE A 72 -4.26 -4.10 -15.97
CA ILE A 72 -2.89 -4.51 -15.64
C ILE A 72 -1.97 -3.32 -15.85
N GLY A 73 -1.06 -3.08 -14.90
CA GLY A 73 0.05 -2.14 -15.13
C GLY A 73 -0.33 -0.66 -15.02
N ALA A 74 -1.38 -0.33 -14.27
CA ALA A 74 -1.51 1.02 -13.74
C ALA A 74 -0.43 1.18 -12.64
N GLY A 75 0.80 1.48 -13.04
CA GLY A 75 1.94 1.71 -12.18
C GLY A 75 2.86 2.70 -12.89
N PHE A 76 3.15 3.84 -12.24
CA PHE A 76 4.19 4.75 -12.69
C PHE A 76 5.59 4.16 -12.44
#